data_AF-A0A380VJ70-F1
#
_entry.id   AF-A0A380VJ70-F1
#
_cell.length_a   1.000
_cell.length_b   1.000
_cell.length_c   1.000
_cell.angle_alpha   90.00
_cell.angle_beta   90.00
_cell.angle_gamma   90.00
#
_symmetry.space_group_name_H-M   'P 1'
#
loop_
_entity.id
_entity.type
_entity.pdbx_description
1 polymer ?
#
loop_
_entity_poly.entity_id
_entity_poly.type
_entity_poly.pdbx_seq_one_letter_code
_entity_poly.pdbx_strand_id
1 'polypeptide(L)'
;MASVLEREFNLRHYGKPIGLHAFASWLRGETLPRAARLKTLAEWLNVPVSELVSEETAYKLERIEREKEPSKHLWEEATSYQDQTIIKMFLNLPKEQKKVVREVIMAMDKAYRS
;
A
#
# COMPACT_ATOMS: atom_id res chain seq x y z
N MET A 1 -11.91 -27.12 -8.52
CA MET A 1 -11.53 -26.42 -7.28
C MET A 1 -10.73 -25.15 -7.55
N ALA A 2 -9.65 -25.19 -8.35
CA ALA A 2 -8.83 -24.01 -8.64
C ALA A 2 -9.61 -22.82 -9.26
N SER A 3 -10.67 -23.06 -10.05
CA SER A 3 -11.49 -22.00 -10.66
C SER A 3 -12.29 -21.16 -9.67
N VAL A 4 -12.79 -21.77 -8.59
CA VAL A 4 -13.53 -21.04 -7.55
C VAL A 4 -12.57 -20.18 -6.74
N LEU A 5 -11.41 -20.73 -6.38
CA LEU A 5 -10.40 -20.01 -5.61
C LEU A 5 -9.77 -18.84 -6.39
N GLU A 6 -9.52 -19.02 -7.69
CA GLU A 6 -9.07 -17.93 -8.56
C GLU A 6 -10.09 -16.80 -8.62
N ARG A 7 -11.37 -17.13 -8.79
CA ARG A 7 -12.45 -16.14 -8.78
C ARG A 7 -12.52 -15.38 -7.46
N GLU A 8 -12.51 -16.11 -6.33
CA GLU A 8 -12.56 -15.50 -5.00
C GLU A 8 -11.34 -14.62 -4.72
N PHE A 9 -10.15 -15.01 -5.17
CA PHE A 9 -8.96 -14.17 -5.11
C PHE A 9 -9.13 -12.89 -5.93
N ASN A 10 -9.59 -13.01 -7.18
CA ASN A 10 -9.76 -11.86 -8.08
C ASN A 10 -10.79 -10.85 -7.57
N LEU A 11 -11.82 -11.30 -6.83
CA LEU A 11 -12.78 -10.42 -6.17
C LEU A 11 -12.17 -9.59 -5.03
N ARG A 12 -11.08 -10.05 -4.44
CA ARG A 12 -10.40 -9.39 -3.30
C ARG A 12 -9.16 -8.59 -3.73
N HIS A 13 -8.62 -8.87 -4.92
CA HIS A 13 -7.41 -8.24 -5.39
C HIS A 13 -7.69 -7.00 -6.25
N TYR A 14 -7.20 -5.84 -5.81
CA TYR A 14 -7.20 -4.63 -6.63
C TYR A 14 -6.14 -4.72 -7.73
N GLY A 15 -6.58 -4.83 -8.99
CA GLY A 15 -5.70 -4.79 -10.16
C GLY A 15 -6.18 -5.68 -11.30
N LYS A 16 -5.26 -6.00 -12.23
CA LYS A 16 -5.57 -6.90 -13.35
C LYS A 16 -5.85 -8.31 -12.81
N PRO A 17 -7.00 -8.93 -13.19
CA PRO A 17 -7.33 -10.27 -12.73
C PRO A 17 -6.26 -11.27 -13.16
N ILE A 18 -6.01 -12.27 -12.31
CA ILE A 18 -5.14 -13.39 -12.64
C ILE A 18 -5.94 -14.49 -13.34
N GLY A 19 -5.31 -15.16 -14.31
CA GLY A 19 -5.90 -16.34 -14.93
C GLY A 19 -5.71 -17.62 -14.10
N LEU A 20 -6.62 -18.57 -14.28
CA LEU A 20 -6.65 -19.85 -13.59
C LEU A 20 -5.31 -20.60 -13.58
N HIS A 21 -4.62 -20.67 -14.72
CA HIS A 21 -3.34 -21.39 -14.81
C HIS A 21 -2.28 -20.81 -13.89
N ALA A 22 -2.16 -19.47 -13.85
CA ALA A 22 -1.19 -18.78 -13.01
C ALA A 22 -1.58 -18.82 -11.53
N PHE A 23 -2.88 -18.89 -11.21
CA PHE A 23 -3.32 -19.11 -9.83
C PHE A 23 -3.02 -20.55 -9.38
N ALA A 24 -3.25 -21.53 -10.25
CA ALA A 24 -2.97 -22.94 -9.98
C ALA A 24 -1.46 -23.22 -9.81
N SER A 25 -0.58 -22.52 -10.52
CA SER A 25 0.87 -22.65 -10.33
C SER A 25 1.34 -22.12 -8.96
N TRP A 26 0.62 -21.18 -8.34
CA TRP A 26 0.89 -20.76 -6.96
C TRP A 26 0.48 -21.82 -5.95
N LEU A 27 -0.72 -22.39 -6.10
CA LEU A 27 -1.20 -23.45 -5.21
C LEU A 27 -0.29 -24.69 -5.22
N ARG A 28 0.39 -24.93 -6.34
CA ARG A 28 1.38 -26.02 -6.49
C ARG A 28 2.79 -25.64 -6.06
N GLY A 29 3.03 -24.39 -5.67
CA GLY A 29 4.36 -23.89 -5.29
C GLY A 29 5.35 -23.75 -6.46
N GLU A 30 4.89 -23.81 -7.71
CA GLU A 30 5.76 -23.73 -8.89
C GLU A 30 6.24 -22.31 -9.17
N THR A 31 5.46 -21.31 -8.76
CA THR A 31 5.74 -19.90 -9.01
C THR A 31 5.31 -19.05 -7.81
N LEU A 32 6.01 -17.95 -7.58
CA LEU A 32 5.69 -17.01 -6.50
C LEU A 32 4.85 -15.83 -7.02
N PRO A 33 3.78 -15.40 -6.32
CA PRO A 33 3.07 -14.17 -6.65
C PRO A 33 3.94 -12.93 -6.42
N ARG A 34 3.57 -11.82 -7.05
CA ARG A 34 4.15 -10.50 -6.73
C ARG A 34 3.68 -10.03 -5.35
N ALA A 35 4.43 -9.11 -4.74
CA ALA A 35 4.16 -8.52 -3.42
C ALA A 35 2.68 -8.16 -3.18
N ALA A 36 2.05 -7.38 -4.07
CA ALA A 36 0.66 -6.97 -3.92
C ALA A 36 -0.33 -8.16 -3.89
N ARG A 37 -0.02 -9.24 -4.62
CA ARG A 37 -0.86 -10.44 -4.68
C ARG A 37 -0.63 -11.35 -3.49
N LEU A 38 0.62 -11.46 -3.03
CA LEU A 38 0.99 -12.12 -1.78
C LEU A 38 0.27 -11.48 -0.59
N LYS A 39 0.21 -10.15 -0.54
CA LYS A 39 -0.54 -9.42 0.49
C LYS A 39 -2.02 -9.78 0.49
N THR A 40 -2.68 -9.73 -0.66
CA THR A 40 -4.09 -10.13 -0.78
C THR A 40 -4.31 -11.58 -0.34
N LEU A 41 -3.37 -12.49 -0.63
CA LEU A 41 -3.45 -13.88 -0.16
C LEU A 41 -3.34 -13.97 1.37
N ALA A 42 -2.39 -13.27 1.98
CA ALA A 42 -2.20 -13.23 3.42
C ALA A 42 -3.44 -12.68 4.15
N GLU A 43 -3.99 -11.56 3.65
CA GLU A 43 -5.22 -10.95 4.15
C GLU A 43 -6.42 -11.88 4.00
N TRP A 44 -6.56 -12.56 2.86
CA TRP A 44 -7.69 -13.46 2.62
C TRP A 44 -7.63 -14.71 3.50
N LEU A 45 -6.43 -15.28 3.66
CA LEU A 45 -6.20 -16.47 4.48
C LEU A 45 -6.13 -16.13 5.98
N ASN A 46 -6.09 -14.84 6.34
CA ASN A 46 -5.93 -14.35 7.70
C ASN A 46 -4.67 -14.91 8.39
N VAL A 47 -3.55 -14.94 7.65
CA VAL A 47 -2.24 -15.39 8.12
C VAL A 47 -1.19 -14.32 7.78
N PRO A 48 -0.09 -14.22 8.55
CA PRO A 48 1.01 -13.33 8.19
C PRO A 48 1.70 -13.79 6.89
N VAL A 49 2.28 -12.84 6.15
CA VAL A 49 3.00 -13.13 4.90
C VAL A 49 4.17 -14.11 5.13
N SER A 50 4.77 -14.12 6.32
CA SER A 50 5.82 -15.07 6.73
C SER A 50 5.38 -16.53 6.76
N GLU A 51 4.07 -16.82 6.80
CA GLU A 51 3.57 -18.19 6.66
C GLU A 51 3.42 -18.62 5.19
N LEU A 52 3.46 -17.67 4.26
CA LEU A 52 3.31 -17.95 2.82
C LEU A 52 4.65 -18.02 2.07
N VAL A 53 5.70 -17.40 2.62
CA VAL A 53 7.01 -17.29 2.00
C VAL A 53 8.13 -17.46 3.02
N SER A 54 9.37 -17.66 2.56
CA SER A 54 10.53 -17.71 3.47
C SER A 54 10.66 -16.43 4.30
N GLU A 55 11.24 -16.55 5.50
CA GLU A 55 11.48 -15.41 6.41
C GLU A 55 12.27 -14.28 5.72
N GLU A 56 13.26 -14.62 4.89
CA GLU A 56 14.03 -13.64 4.12
C GLU A 56 13.14 -12.83 3.15
N THR A 57 12.19 -13.51 2.49
CA THR A 57 11.28 -12.87 1.53
C THR A 57 10.25 -12.02 2.25
N ALA A 58 9.71 -12.51 3.37
CA ALA A 58 8.78 -11.75 4.20
C ALA A 58 9.44 -10.46 4.73
N TYR A 59 10.67 -10.55 5.23
CA TYR A 59 11.43 -9.38 5.71
C TYR A 59 11.64 -8.33 4.61
N LYS A 60 11.97 -8.75 3.38
CA LYS A 60 12.10 -7.83 2.24
C LYS A 60 10.78 -7.12 1.92
N LEU A 61 9.66 -7.84 1.99
CA LEU A 61 8.33 -7.27 1.73
C LEU A 61 7.93 -6.24 2.80
N GLU A 62 8.13 -6.57 4.08
CA GLU A 62 7.85 -5.65 5.19
C GLU A 62 8.70 -4.38 5.13
N ARG A 63 9.97 -4.48 4.71
CA ARG A 63 10.83 -3.31 4.53
C ARG A 63 10.28 -2.37 3.46
N ILE A 64 9.86 -2.92 2.32
CA ILE A 64 9.26 -2.13 1.23
C ILE A 64 7.94 -1.48 1.68
N GLU A 65 7.15 -2.15 2.51
CA GLU A 65 5.93 -1.57 3.06
C GLU A 65 6.20 -0.46 4.06
N ARG A 66 7.13 -0.66 5.01
CA ARG A 66 7.55 0.39 5.96
C ARG A 66 8.10 1.63 5.27
N GLU A 67 8.81 1.47 4.15
CA GLU A 67 9.27 2.60 3.34
C GLU A 67 8.13 3.36 2.64
N LYS A 68 6.97 2.71 2.42
CA LYS A 68 5.75 3.33 1.85
C LYS A 68 4.80 3.89 2.91
N GLU A 69 4.84 3.36 4.13
CA GLU A 69 4.03 3.81 5.28
C GLU A 69 4.21 5.25 5.76
N PRO A 70 5.35 5.99 5.62
CA PRO A 70 5.40 7.38 6.09
C PRO A 70 4.34 8.27 5.43
N SER A 71 3.84 7.88 4.25
CA SER A 71 2.73 8.56 3.61
C SER A 71 1.36 8.22 4.21
N LYS A 72 1.15 7.00 4.75
CA LYS A 72 -0.14 6.55 5.33
C LYS A 72 -0.45 7.17 6.68
N HIS A 73 0.53 7.21 7.59
CA HIS A 73 0.37 7.82 8.93
C HIS A 73 -0.03 9.30 8.83
N LEU A 74 0.49 10.02 7.82
CA LEU A 74 0.11 11.41 7.55
C LEU A 74 -1.36 11.58 7.13
N TRP A 75 -1.96 10.57 6.49
CA TRP A 75 -3.38 10.57 6.11
C TRP A 75 -4.29 10.13 7.25
N GLU A 76 -3.80 9.28 8.15
CA GLU A 76 -4.51 8.83 9.35
C GLU A 76 -4.52 9.91 10.45
N GLU A 77 -3.46 10.73 10.54
CA GLU A 77 -3.38 11.91 11.41
C GLU A 77 -4.19 13.13 10.90
N ALA A 78 -4.56 13.15 9.62
CA ALA A 78 -5.45 14.16 9.05
C ALA A 78 -6.91 13.90 9.51
N THR A 79 -7.18 14.29 10.76
CA THR A 79 -8.43 14.04 11.50
C THR A 79 -9.68 14.67 10.86
N SER A 80 -9.52 15.64 9.95
CA SER A 80 -10.63 16.31 9.25
C SER A 80 -10.62 16.08 7.74
N TYR A 81 -11.82 15.97 7.14
CA TYR A 81 -12.03 15.98 5.68
C TYR A 81 -11.38 17.20 5.01
N GLN A 82 -11.32 18.32 5.72
CA GLN A 82 -10.69 19.55 5.25
C GLN A 82 -9.18 19.39 5.11
N ASP A 83 -8.51 18.77 6.08
CA ASP A 83 -7.07 18.54 6.05
C ASP A 83 -6.69 17.59 4.91
N GLN A 84 -7.49 16.53 4.72
CA GLN A 84 -7.32 15.60 3.60
C GLN A 84 -7.48 16.29 2.24
N THR A 85 -8.46 17.19 2.12
CA THR A 85 -8.68 17.97 0.89
C THR A 85 -7.52 18.92 0.63
N ILE A 86 -6.98 19.58 1.66
CA ILE A 86 -5.83 20.48 1.55
C ILE A 86 -4.57 19.72 1.08
N ILE A 87 -4.28 18.57 1.67
CA ILE A 87 -3.12 17.75 1.27
C ILE A 87 -3.26 17.31 -0.19
N LYS A 88 -4.46 16.87 -0.62
CA LYS A 88 -4.73 16.51 -2.03
C LYS A 88 -4.49 17.69 -2.98
N MET A 89 -4.97 18.89 -2.63
CA MET A 89 -4.74 20.10 -3.42
C MET A 89 -3.24 20.42 -3.52
N PHE A 90 -2.52 20.38 -2.39
CA PHE A 90 -1.08 20.61 -2.35
C PHE A 90 -0.30 19.63 -3.23
N LEU A 91 -0.64 18.34 -3.21
CA LEU A 91 0.04 17.31 -4.01
C LEU A 91 -0.14 17.53 -5.52
N ASN A 92 -1.23 18.18 -5.96
CA ASN A 92 -1.50 18.48 -7.37
C ASN A 92 -0.86 19.80 -7.86
N LEU A 93 -0.27 20.61 -6.97
CA LEU A 93 0.36 21.87 -7.36
C LEU A 93 1.66 21.67 -8.18
N PRO A 94 1.99 22.58 -9.11
CA PRO A 94 3.29 22.59 -9.77
C PRO A 94 4.43 22.95 -8.79
N LYS A 95 5.67 22.66 -9.19
CA LYS A 95 6.84 22.68 -8.30
C LYS A 95 7.09 24.05 -7.63
N GLU A 96 6.86 25.14 -8.36
CA GLU A 96 7.05 26.50 -7.85
C GLU A 96 6.03 26.86 -6.76
N GLN A 97 4.75 26.54 -6.98
CA GLN A 97 3.68 26.79 -6.02
C GLN A 97 3.82 25.93 -4.77
N LYS A 98 4.27 24.67 -4.93
CA LYS A 98 4.60 23.81 -3.79
C LYS A 98 5.70 24.39 -2.90
N LYS A 99 6.68 25.11 -3.47
CA LYS A 99 7.74 25.75 -2.70
C LYS A 99 7.18 26.86 -1.80
N VAL A 100 6.34 27.73 -2.37
CA VAL A 100 5.69 28.81 -1.63
C VAL A 100 4.85 28.27 -0.47
N VAL A 101 4.00 27.26 -0.73
CA VAL A 101 3.15 26.68 0.31
C VAL A 101 3.98 26.03 1.43
N ARG A 102 5.10 25.37 1.11
CA ARG A 102 6.03 24.83 2.12
C ARG A 102 6.62 25.92 3.01
N GLU A 103 7.08 27.02 2.42
CA GLU A 103 7.66 28.14 3.17
C GLU A 103 6.64 28.75 4.14
N VAL A 104 5.39 28.91 3.71
CA VAL A 104 4.30 29.40 4.57
C VAL A 104 4.04 28.45 5.73
N ILE A 105 3.89 27.15 5.48
CA ILE A 105 3.66 26.15 6.53
C ILE A 105 4.81 26.16 7.54
N MET A 106 6.06 26.19 7.07
CA MET A 106 7.24 26.25 7.94
C MET A 106 7.31 27.54 8.76
N ALA A 107 6.94 28.68 8.18
CA ALA A 107 6.89 29.96 8.88
C ALA A 107 5.82 29.96 9.99
N MET A 108 4.64 29.42 9.69
CA MET A 108 3.55 29.28 10.67
C MET A 108 3.96 28.32 11.79
N ASP A 109 4.53 27.15 11.46
CA ASP A 109 4.99 26.18 12.47
C ASP A 109 6.01 26.82 13.43
N LYS A 110 6.99 27.55 12.90
CA LYS A 110 7.98 28.29 13.70
C LYS A 110 7.35 29.36 14.59
N ALA A 111 6.32 30.06 14.11
CA ALA A 111 5.69 31.17 14.84
C ALA A 111 4.80 30.71 16.01
N TYR A 112 4.21 29.51 15.91
CA TYR A 112 3.24 29.01 16.90
C TYR A 112 3.78 27.86 17.76
N ARG A 113 5.02 27.41 17.55
CA ARG A 113 5.74 26.47 18.43
C ARG A 113 6.82 27.14 19.31
N SER A 114 6.95 28.48 19.26
CA SER A 114 7.88 29.28 20.08
C SER A 114 7.28 29.69 21.41
#